data_AF-A0A957CQA7-F1
#
_entry.id   AF-A0A957CQA7-F1
#
_cell.length_a   1.000
_cell.length_b   1.000
_cell.length_c   1.000
_cell.angle_alpha   90.00
_cell.angle_beta   90.00
_cell.angle_gamma   90.00
#
_symmetry.space_group_name_H-M   'P 1'
#
loop_
_entity.id
_entity.type
_entity.pdbx_description
1 polymer ?
#
loop_
_entity_poly.entity_id
_entity_poly.type
_entity_poly.pdbx_seq_one_letter_code
_entity_poly.pdbx_strand_id
1 'polypeptide(L)'
;TWIGLFMLLPGLTGRARTFWKWTIAFASWHLFEHLLLQYQYLTGNFFFGATVQTGIGQLWFPRPELHFVYNLMVFIPMVFAYYYYFKQPAVGKPQHA
;
A
#
# COMPACT_ATOMS: atom_id res chain seq x y z
N THR A 1 -9.74 5.31 -4.19
CA THR A 1 -8.89 4.39 -4.98
C THR A 1 -8.54 3.10 -4.25
N TRP A 2 -8.29 3.14 -2.94
CA TRP A 2 -8.08 1.98 -2.05
C TRP A 2 -8.98 0.76 -2.23
N ILE A 3 -10.26 1.02 -2.44
CA ILE A 3 -11.28 0.01 -2.71
C ILE A 3 -10.90 -0.85 -3.94
N GLY A 4 -10.27 -0.25 -4.95
CA GLY A 4 -9.79 -0.96 -6.14
C GLY A 4 -8.71 -1.99 -5.83
N LEU A 5 -7.84 -1.76 -4.84
CA LEU A 5 -6.84 -2.75 -4.44
C LEU A 5 -7.49 -3.97 -3.78
N PHE A 6 -8.50 -3.76 -2.93
CA PHE A 6 -9.24 -4.86 -2.31
C PHE A 6 -10.09 -5.63 -3.32
N MET A 7 -10.69 -4.95 -4.29
CA MET A 7 -11.50 -5.57 -5.35
C MET A 7 -10.69 -6.54 -6.22
N LEU A 8 -9.40 -6.31 -6.40
CA LEU A 8 -8.52 -7.18 -7.20
C LEU A 8 -8.03 -8.41 -6.43
N LEU A 9 -8.13 -8.42 -5.10
CA LEU A 9 -7.61 -9.50 -4.25
C LEU A 9 -8.20 -10.89 -4.54
N PRO A 10 -9.51 -11.07 -4.84
CA PRO A 10 -10.08 -12.39 -5.13
C PRO A 10 -9.56 -13.03 -6.42
N GLY A 11 -9.15 -12.22 -7.40
CA GLY A 11 -8.63 -12.70 -8.70
C GLY A 11 -7.17 -13.15 -8.66
N LEU A 12 -6.47 -12.94 -7.54
CA LEU A 12 -5.05 -13.28 -7.38
C LEU A 12 -4.89 -14.58 -6.59
N THR A 13 -4.07 -15.49 -7.11
CA THR A 13 -3.76 -16.77 -6.43
C THR A 13 -2.27 -16.94 -6.16
N GLY A 14 -1.92 -17.95 -5.35
CA GLY A 14 -0.54 -18.31 -5.05
C GLY A 14 0.32 -17.15 -4.54
N ARG A 15 1.55 -17.05 -5.04
CA ARG A 15 2.52 -16.01 -4.64
C ARG A 15 2.03 -14.60 -4.98
N ALA A 16 1.30 -14.42 -6.09
CA ALA A 16 0.77 -13.12 -6.48
C ALA A 16 -0.15 -12.54 -5.39
N ARG A 17 -0.99 -13.39 -4.78
CA ARG A 17 -1.87 -12.99 -3.68
C ARG A 17 -1.10 -12.53 -2.44
N THR A 18 0.02 -13.18 -2.12
CA THR A 18 0.86 -12.80 -0.97
C THR A 18 1.47 -11.42 -1.16
N PHE A 19 2.07 -11.16 -2.32
CA PHE A 19 2.61 -9.83 -2.63
C PHE A 19 1.52 -8.75 -2.70
N TRP A 20 0.33 -9.09 -3.17
CA TRP A 20 -0.80 -8.17 -3.15
C TRP A 20 -1.29 -7.83 -1.74
N LYS A 21 -1.29 -8.80 -0.82
CA LYS A 21 -1.58 -8.52 0.61
C LYS A 21 -0.57 -7.55 1.21
N TRP A 22 0.72 -7.69 0.88
CA TRP A 22 1.75 -6.71 1.28
C TRP A 22 1.50 -5.34 0.69
N THR A 23 1.13 -5.28 -0.59
CA THR A 23 0.75 -4.03 -1.28
C THR A 23 -0.39 -3.33 -0.52
N ILE A 24 -1.44 -4.08 -0.15
CA ILE A 24 -2.56 -3.57 0.64
C ILE A 24 -2.11 -3.12 2.03
N ALA A 25 -1.24 -3.88 2.71
CA ALA A 25 -0.77 -3.52 4.06
C ALA A 25 0.05 -2.22 4.06
N PHE A 26 1.00 -2.07 3.12
CA PHE A 26 1.79 -0.85 3.00
C PHE A 26 0.98 0.33 2.52
N ALA A 27 0.03 0.08 1.60
CA ALA A 27 -0.95 1.08 1.28
C ALA A 27 -1.59 1.51 2.59
N SER A 28 -2.24 0.59 3.34
CA SER A 28 -3.03 0.86 4.58
C SER A 28 -2.31 1.78 5.53
N TRP A 29 -1.03 1.51 5.74
CA TRP A 29 -0.16 2.35 6.55
C TRP A 29 -0.03 3.80 6.02
N HIS A 30 0.16 3.99 4.73
CA HIS A 30 0.21 5.32 4.10
C HIS A 30 -1.12 6.09 4.26
N LEU A 31 -2.28 5.44 4.13
CA LEU A 31 -3.56 6.13 4.41
C LEU A 31 -3.67 6.51 5.87
N PHE A 32 -3.24 5.64 6.78
CA PHE A 32 -3.23 5.95 8.20
C PHE A 32 -2.40 7.19 8.51
N GLU A 33 -1.20 7.34 7.92
CA GLU A 33 -0.39 8.56 8.04
C GLU A 33 -1.14 9.80 7.53
N HIS A 34 -1.82 9.70 6.38
CA HIS A 34 -2.63 10.80 5.87
C HIS A 34 -3.81 11.14 6.79
N LEU A 35 -4.49 10.13 7.34
CA LEU A 35 -5.58 10.34 8.28
C LEU A 35 -5.08 11.00 9.57
N LEU A 36 -3.90 10.62 10.04
CA LEU A 36 -3.25 11.25 11.19
C LEU A 36 -2.95 12.73 10.91
N LEU A 37 -2.38 13.05 9.74
CA LEU A 37 -2.10 14.42 9.33
C LEU A 37 -3.40 15.25 9.17
N GLN A 38 -4.45 14.65 8.60
CA GLN A 38 -5.76 15.28 8.42
C GLN A 38 -6.43 15.54 9.77
N TYR A 39 -6.32 14.60 10.72
CA TYR A 39 -6.80 14.78 12.08
C TYR A 39 -6.08 15.93 12.79
N GLN A 40 -4.76 16.02 12.67
CA GLN A 40 -3.98 17.13 13.24
C GLN A 40 -4.43 18.48 12.66
N TYR A 41 -4.67 18.54 11.34
CA TYR A 41 -5.16 19.75 10.69
C TYR A 41 -6.57 20.15 11.14
N LEU A 42 -7.48 19.19 11.27
CA LEU A 42 -8.88 19.45 11.63
C LEU A 42 -9.06 19.79 13.11
N THR A 43 -8.27 19.19 13.99
CA THR A 43 -8.40 19.39 15.44
C THR A 43 -7.46 20.45 16.00
N GLY A 44 -6.46 20.89 15.21
CA GLY A 44 -5.40 21.78 15.68
C GLY A 44 -4.45 21.14 16.69
N ASN A 45 -4.62 19.85 17.01
CA ASN A 45 -3.74 19.10 17.90
C ASN A 45 -2.57 18.53 17.10
N PHE A 46 -1.43 19.18 17.16
CA PHE A 46 -0.21 18.67 16.54
C PHE A 46 0.45 17.62 17.44
N PHE A 47 0.87 16.51 16.84
CA PHE A 47 1.55 15.44 17.57
C PHE A 47 3.05 15.70 17.66
N PHE A 48 3.73 14.98 18.57
CA PHE A 48 5.19 15.01 18.74
C PHE A 48 5.77 16.38 19.14
N GLY A 49 4.96 17.26 19.73
CA GLY A 49 5.39 18.61 20.11
C GLY A 49 5.68 19.54 18.92
N ALA A 50 5.27 19.14 17.71
CA ALA A 50 5.46 19.93 16.52
C ALA A 50 4.47 21.10 16.46
N THR A 51 4.81 22.14 15.70
CA THR A 51 3.91 23.28 15.40
C THR A 51 3.16 23.10 14.08
N VAL A 52 3.41 22.00 13.37
CA VAL A 52 2.86 21.67 12.06
C VAL A 52 2.50 20.18 11.99
N GLN A 53 1.65 19.80 11.02
CA GLN A 53 1.21 18.42 10.87
C GLN A 53 2.40 17.52 10.60
N THR A 54 2.68 16.61 11.53
CA THR A 54 3.86 15.75 11.47
C THR A 54 3.43 14.29 11.54
N GLY A 55 3.76 13.52 10.50
CA GLY A 55 3.55 12.08 10.44
C GLY A 55 4.59 11.34 11.28
N ILE A 56 4.32 10.07 11.58
CA ILE A 56 5.26 9.17 12.27
C ILE A 56 6.51 9.01 11.41
N GLY A 57 6.37 8.78 10.10
CA GLY A 57 7.52 8.63 9.20
C GLY A 57 8.39 9.90 9.09
N GLN A 58 7.80 11.08 9.31
CA GLN A 58 8.52 12.35 9.24
C GLN A 58 9.51 12.56 10.41
N LEU A 59 9.44 11.73 11.45
CA LEU A 59 10.37 11.79 12.58
C LEU A 59 11.78 11.32 12.19
N TRP A 60 11.90 10.50 11.14
CA TRP A 60 13.18 9.94 10.69
C TRP A 60 13.61 10.42 9.31
N PHE A 61 12.66 10.80 8.45
CA PHE A 61 12.94 11.21 7.08
C PHE A 61 12.23 12.53 6.73
N PRO A 62 12.83 13.38 5.87
CA PRO A 62 12.13 14.55 5.37
C PRO A 62 10.95 14.14 4.47
N ARG A 63 9.97 15.05 4.35
CA ARG A 63 8.67 14.79 3.71
C ARG A 63 8.78 14.25 2.27
N PRO A 64 9.59 14.84 1.37
CA PRO A 64 9.68 14.37 -0.01
C PRO A 64 10.20 12.93 -0.13
N GLU A 65 11.26 12.62 0.60
CA GLU A 65 11.90 11.32 0.63
C GLU A 65 10.95 10.28 1.23
N LEU A 66 10.22 10.65 2.28
CA LEU A 66 9.25 9.79 2.93
C LEU A 66 8.13 9.36 1.97
N HIS A 67 7.57 10.30 1.20
CA HIS A 67 6.55 9.97 0.20
C HIS A 67 7.08 9.04 -0.89
N PHE A 68 8.31 9.28 -1.34
CA PHE A 68 8.96 8.40 -2.30
C PHE A 68 9.17 6.98 -1.74
N VAL A 69 9.62 6.87 -0.48
CA VAL A 69 9.80 5.59 0.21
C VAL A 69 8.47 4.85 0.34
N TYR A 70 7.39 5.52 0.76
CA TYR A 70 6.07 4.88 0.82
C TYR A 70 5.58 4.42 -0.55
N ASN A 71 5.77 5.23 -1.59
CA ASN A 71 5.41 4.85 -2.95
C ASN A 71 6.16 3.61 -3.40
N LEU A 72 7.47 3.52 -3.13
CA LEU A 72 8.25 2.33 -3.43
C LEU A 72 7.78 1.10 -2.63
N MET A 73 7.49 1.26 -1.34
CA MET A 73 6.99 0.15 -0.50
C MET A 73 5.67 -0.43 -0.99
N VAL A 74 4.80 0.38 -1.62
CA VAL A 74 3.56 -0.11 -2.26
C VAL A 74 3.86 -0.65 -3.67
N PHE A 75 4.67 0.06 -4.46
CA PHE A 75 4.92 -0.25 -5.86
C PHE A 75 5.69 -1.56 -6.06
N ILE A 76 6.74 -1.81 -5.27
CA ILE A 76 7.58 -3.00 -5.37
C ILE A 76 6.75 -4.30 -5.23
N PRO A 77 6.00 -4.52 -4.13
CA PRO A 77 5.18 -5.72 -4.00
C PRO A 77 4.06 -5.76 -5.05
N MET A 78 3.56 -4.62 -5.52
CA MET A 78 2.59 -4.59 -6.62
C MET A 78 3.19 -5.16 -7.90
N VAL A 79 4.40 -4.74 -8.27
CA VAL A 79 5.14 -5.27 -9.43
C VAL A 79 5.38 -6.78 -9.27
N PHE A 80 5.80 -7.24 -8.10
CA PHE A 80 5.96 -8.67 -7.85
C PHE A 80 4.64 -9.43 -7.96
N ALA A 81 3.54 -8.88 -7.45
CA ALA A 81 2.22 -9.49 -7.56
C ALA A 81 1.83 -9.68 -9.03
N TYR A 82 2.01 -8.65 -9.87
CA TYR A 82 1.76 -8.74 -11.31
C TYR A 82 2.70 -9.73 -12.00
N TYR A 83 4.00 -9.70 -11.68
CA TYR A 83 4.97 -10.64 -12.23
C TYR A 83 4.56 -12.10 -11.97
N TYR A 84 4.16 -12.42 -10.73
CA TYR A 84 3.70 -13.76 -10.37
C TYR A 84 2.31 -14.09 -10.93
N TYR A 85 1.47 -13.10 -11.18
CA TYR A 85 0.16 -13.29 -11.81
C TYR A 85 0.33 -13.70 -13.28
N PHE A 86 1.15 -12.98 -14.06
CA PHE A 86 1.40 -13.33 -15.46
C PHE A 86 2.20 -14.62 -15.65
N LYS A 87 2.99 -15.02 -14.65
CA LYS A 87 3.69 -16.33 -14.63
C LYS A 87 2.75 -17.50 -14.32
N GLN A 88 1.55 -17.28 -13.81
CA GLN A 88 0.60 -18.37 -13.55
C GLN A 88 0.02 -18.85 -14.89
N PRO A 89 0.03 -20.17 -15.18
CA PRO A 89 -0.72 -20.68 -16.31
C PRO A 89 -2.20 -20.31 -16.10
N ALA A 90 -2.86 -19.82 -17.15
CA ALA A 90 -4.28 -19.47 -17.10
C ALA A 90 -5.06 -20.61 -16.43
N VAL A 91 -5.68 -20.31 -15.29
CA VAL A 91 -6.63 -21.21 -14.63
C VAL A 91 -7.84 -21.31 -15.57
N GLY A 92 -7.77 -22.24 -16.53
CA GLY A 92 -8.71 -22.29 -17.64
C GLY A 92 -8.20 -23.03 -18.86
N LYS A 93 -7.82 -24.30 -18.72
CA LYS A 93 -8.10 -25.28 -19.77
C LYS A 93 -8.85 -26.44 -19.13
N PRO A 94 -10.11 -26.70 -19.49
CA PRO A 94 -10.74 -27.95 -19.09
C PRO A 94 -9.92 -29.10 -19.69
N GLN A 95 -9.40 -29.97 -18.83
CA GLN A 95 -8.83 -31.25 -19.23
C GLN A 95 -10.00 -32.16 -19.63
N HIS A 96 -10.43 -32.05 -20.88
CA HIS A 96 -11.20 -33.10 -21.53
C HIS A 96 -10.33 -33.68 -22.65
N ALA A 97 -9.85 -34.90 -22.41
CA ALA A 97 -9.33 -35.84 -23.40
C ALA A 97 -9.86 -37.22 -22.99
#